data_AF-A0AAW7XKV5-F1
#
_entry.id   AF-A0AAW7XKV5-F1
#
_cell.length_a   1.000
_cell.length_b   1.000
_cell.length_c   1.000
_cell.angle_alpha   90.00
_cell.angle_beta   90.00
_cell.angle_gamma   90.00
#
_symmetry.space_group_name_H-M   'P 1'
#
loop_
_entity.id
_entity.type
_entity.pdbx_description
1 polymer ?
#
loop_
_entity_poly.entity_id
_entity_poly.type
_entity_poly.pdbx_seq_one_letter_code
_entity_poly.pdbx_strand_id
1 'polypeptide(L)' 'MERHHLHAQLKQMLKRGHTAEELRQSFDLPNTVINEAIETCLSEIRNEQRYQRSQQNQASYAMGL' A
#
# COMPACT_ATOMS: atom_id res chain seq x y z
N MET A 1 10.06 1.93 -18.19
CA MET A 1 10.05 1.29 -16.87
C MET A 1 8.62 1.21 -16.39
N GLU A 2 8.17 0.01 -16.07
CA GLU A 2 6.76 -0.35 -15.89
C GLU A 2 6.19 0.25 -14.59
N ARG A 3 4.97 0.81 -14.67
CA ARG A 3 4.21 1.39 -13.53
C ARG A 3 4.17 0.49 -12.30
N HIS A 4 4.22 -0.83 -12.50
CA HIS A 4 4.27 -1.82 -11.42
C HIS A 4 5.50 -1.69 -10.52
N HIS A 5 6.66 -1.35 -11.09
CA HIS A 5 7.91 -1.20 -10.34
C HIS A 5 7.88 0.06 -9.46
N LEU A 6 7.30 1.15 -9.98
CA LEU A 6 7.08 2.39 -9.23
C LEU A 6 6.15 2.15 -8.03
N HIS A 7 5.05 1.44 -8.25
CA HIS A 7 4.11 1.08 -7.21
C HIS A 7 4.76 0.25 -6.09
N ALA A 8 5.57 -0.75 -6.47
CA ALA A 8 6.27 -1.58 -5.50
C ALA A 8 7.27 -0.77 -4.65
N GLN A 9 8.01 0.16 -5.26
CA GLN A 9 8.93 1.04 -4.55
C GLN A 9 8.21 2.02 -3.62
N LEU A 10 7.16 2.70 -4.12
CA LEU A 10 6.34 3.61 -3.30
C LEU A 10 5.71 2.86 -2.12
N LYS A 11 5.22 1.63 -2.33
CA LYS A 11 4.68 0.76 -1.28
C LYS A 11 5.73 0.42 -0.22
N GLN A 12 6.95 0.09 -0.64
CA GLN A 12 8.03 -0.20 0.30
C GLN A 12 8.45 1.03 1.09
N MET A 13 8.53 2.20 0.45
CA MET A 13 8.89 3.44 1.14
C MET A 13 7.80 3.88 2.13
N LEU A 14 6.52 3.80 1.75
CA LEU A 14 5.40 4.04 2.66
C LEU A 14 5.42 3.09 3.87
N LYS A 15 5.71 1.79 3.65
CA LYS A 15 5.85 0.82 4.75
C LYS A 15 7.03 1.12 5.69
N ARG A 16 8.07 1.79 5.20
CA ARG A 16 9.23 2.23 6.02
C ARG A 16 8.96 3.51 6.81
N GLY A 17 7.81 4.15 6.60
CA GLY A 17 7.44 5.39 7.29
C GLY A 17 7.83 6.67 6.55
N HIS A 18 8.22 6.58 5.28
CA HIS A 18 8.48 7.77 4.48
C HIS A 18 7.20 8.55 4.21
N THR A 19 7.32 9.87 4.23
CA THR A 19 6.21 10.78 3.96
C THR A 19 5.99 10.94 2.46
N ALA A 20 4.76 11.32 2.08
CA ALA A 20 4.43 11.63 0.68
C ALA A 20 5.33 12.72 0.08
N GLU A 21 5.87 13.62 0.92
CA GLU A 21 6.75 14.69 0.50
C GLU A 21 8.15 14.18 0.12
N GLU A 22 8.71 13.26 0.90
CA GLU A 22 9.98 12.59 0.57
C GLU A 22 9.87 11.75 -0.71
N LEU A 23 8.71 11.12 -0.92
CA LEU A 23 8.43 10.38 -2.15
C LEU A 23 8.41 11.32 -3.36
N ARG A 24 7.77 12.48 -3.24
CA ARG A 24 7.76 13.50 -4.31
C ARG A 24 9.14 14.04 -4.64
N GLN A 25 10.04 14.14 -3.65
CA GLN A 25 11.42 14.56 -3.87
C GLN A 25 12.32 13.45 -4.43
N SER A 26 12.01 12.19 -4.12
CA SER A 26 12.80 11.03 -4.56
C SER A 26 12.50 10.59 -5.99
N PHE A 27 11.32 10.95 -6.51
CA PHE A 27 10.86 10.56 -7.84
C PHE A 27 10.72 11.77 -8.74
N ASP A 28 11.41 11.74 -9.88
CA ASP A 28 11.30 12.74 -10.95
C ASP A 28 10.05 12.48 -11.81
N LEU A 29 8.89 12.47 -11.14
CA LEU A 29 7.58 12.21 -11.73
C LEU A 29 6.58 13.30 -11.34
N PRO A 30 5.54 13.54 -12.16
CA PRO A 30 4.49 14.48 -11.81
C PRO A 30 3.84 14.12 -10.46
N ASN A 31 3.65 15.12 -9.60
CA ASN A 31 3.04 14.97 -8.28
C ASN A 31 1.67 14.25 -8.33
N THR A 32 0.93 14.42 -9.43
CA THR A 32 -0.34 13.72 -9.68
C THR A 32 -0.16 12.20 -9.75
N VAL A 33 0.86 11.72 -10.47
CA VAL A 33 1.16 10.29 -10.61
C VAL A 33 1.61 9.70 -9.28
N ILE A 34 2.44 10.44 -8.53
CA ILE A 34 2.92 10.01 -7.21
C ILE A 34 1.76 9.93 -6.22
N ASN A 35 0.87 10.93 -6.20
CA ASN A 35 -0.31 10.92 -5.33
C ASN A 35 -1.26 9.77 -5.67
N GLU A 36 -1.56 9.55 -6.94
CA GLU A 36 -2.43 8.45 -7.38
C GLU A 36 -1.86 7.09 -6.95
N ALA A 37 -0.54 6.92 -7.05
CA ALA A 37 0.13 5.71 -6.62
C ALA A 37 0.13 5.55 -5.08
N ILE A 38 0.33 6.63 -4.33
CA ILE A 38 0.24 6.64 -2.87
C ILE A 38 -1.17 6.27 -2.41
N GLU A 39 -2.20 6.91 -2.97
CA GLU A 39 -3.59 6.63 -2.62
C GLU A 39 -3.97 5.19 -2.94
N THR A 40 -3.58 4.70 -4.12
CA THR A 40 -3.82 3.30 -4.50
C THR A 40 -3.12 2.35 -3.53
N CYS A 41 -1.86 2.64 -3.17
CA CYS A 41 -1.12 1.83 -2.22
C CYS A 41 -1.74 1.83 -0.81
N LEU A 42 -2.23 2.98 -0.32
CA LEU A 42 -2.92 3.08 0.96
C LEU A 42 -4.27 2.35 0.95
N SER A 43 -4.95 2.35 -0.18
CA SER A 43 -6.19 1.59 -0.40
C SER A 43 -5.91 0.08 -0.38
N GLU A 44 -4.88 -0.38 -1.08
CA GLU A 44 -4.44 -1.78 -1.06
C GLU A 44 -4.09 -2.23 0.36
N ILE A 45 -3.29 -1.47 1.11
CA ILE A 45 -2.91 -1.83 2.48
C ILE A 45 -4.15 -1.95 3.38
N ARG A 46 -5.11 -1.04 3.25
CA ARG A 46 -6.39 -1.12 3.99
C ARG A 46 -7.21 -2.35 3.60
N ASN A 47 -7.27 -2.68 2.31
CA ASN A 47 -7.95 -3.87 1.83
C ASN A 47 -7.26 -5.16 2.28
N GLU A 48 -5.93 -5.23 2.23
CA GLU A 48 -5.15 -6.36 2.74
C GLU A 48 -5.40 -6.58 4.23
N GLN A 49 -5.42 -5.51 5.04
CA GLN A 49 -5.74 -5.62 6.48
C GLN A 49 -7.17 -6.10 6.73
N ARG A 50 -8.15 -5.60 5.96
CA ARG A 50 -9.54 -6.08 6.06
C ARG A 50 -9.66 -7.54 5.66
N TYR A 51 -8.98 -7.94 4.60
CA TYR A 51 -8.96 -9.31 4.12
C TYR A 51 -8.32 -10.25 5.15
N GLN A 52 -7.18 -9.87 5.74
CA GLN A 52 -6.54 -10.62 6.81
C GLN A 52 -7.44 -10.78 8.05
N ARG A 53 -8.13 -9.70 8.47
CA ARG A 53 -9.11 -9.78 9.57
C ARG A 53 -10.28 -10.70 9.22
N SER A 54 -10.78 -10.64 7.99
CA SER A 54 -11.85 -11.54 7.53
C SER A 54 -11.41 -13.00 7.53
N GLN A 55 -10.19 -13.29 7.07
CA GLN A 55 -9.62 -14.64 7.13
C GLN A 55 -9.40 -15.12 8.57
N GLN A 56 -8.90 -14.26 9.46
CA GLN A 56 -8.78 -14.58 10.89
C GLN A 56 -10.13 -14.92 11.50
N ASN A 57 -11.17 -14.13 11.21
CA ASN A 57 -12.52 -14.41 11.70
C ASN A 57 -13.08 -15.73 11.14
N GLN A 58 -12.84 -16.03 9.85
CA GLN A 58 -13.25 -17.32 9.26
C GLN A 58 -12.47 -18.49 9.87
N ALA A 59 -11.17 -18.32 10.12
CA ALA A 59 -10.33 -19.34 10.75
C ALA A 59 -10.75 -19.57 12.21
N SER A 60 -10.99 -18.52 13.00
CA SER A 60 -11.53 -18.64 14.37
C SER A 60 -12.88 -19.34 14.38
N TYR A 61 -13.80 -18.93 13.48
CA TYR A 61 -15.11 -19.55 13.36
C TYR A 61 -15.04 -21.04 12.98
N ALA A 62 -14.18 -21.40 12.03
CA ALA A 62 -13.97 -22.79 11.63
C ALA A 62 -13.26 -23.63 12.70
N MET A 63 -12.43 -23.00 13.54
CA MET A 63 -11.70 -23.65 14.64
C MET A 63 -12.51 -23.71 15.95
N GLY A 64 -13.70 -23.09 16.00
CA GLY A 64 -14.58 -23.13 17.18
C GLY A 64 -14.01 -22.43 18.42
N LEU A 65 -13.20 -21.38 18.23
CA LEU A 65 -12.77 -20.44 19.28
C LEU A 65 -13.71 -19.23 19.33
#